data_AF-A0A8I1RNT9-F1
#
_entry.id   AF-A0A8I1RNT9-F1
#
_cell.length_a   1.000
_cell.length_b   1.000
_cell.length_c   1.000
_cell.angle_alpha   90.00
_cell.angle_beta   90.00
_cell.angle_gamma   90.00
#
_symmetry.space_group_name_H-M   'P 1'
#
loop_
_entity.id
_entity.type
_entity.pdbx_description
1 polymer ?
#
loop_
_entity_poly.entity_id
_entity_poly.type
_entity_poly.pdbx_seq_one_letter_code
_entity_poly.pdbx_strand_id
1 'polypeptide(L)'
;MADDPLEYVPAFISPLTDKEHARLGRVVVLWGQVEHFVERLLCRVSGLSWKELEALQITEKPMGAKTNFISMARKRLQDPDMEAKVQQFCDLLNETKVARNHAMHGMWGWRANSRTKTVEPCARRTVDPKQPMKTAQLAALEKKLCRISRIGSDLTNQFDGVPFRAKYGRFTHHADKEPPEWLRQWSARNPLDYDALDRSAKGGRLPRLEKPLPRK
;
A
#
# COMPACT_ATOMS: atom_id res chain seq x y z
N MET A 1 -35.98 -11.31 -36.34
CA MET A 1 -34.57 -11.57 -35.98
C MET A 1 -34.58 -11.82 -34.50
N ALA A 2 -34.19 -13.00 -34.05
CA ALA A 2 -34.07 -13.28 -32.62
C ALA A 2 -32.79 -12.58 -32.16
N ASP A 3 -32.90 -11.68 -31.18
CA ASP A 3 -31.75 -11.02 -30.56
C ASP A 3 -30.77 -12.10 -30.10
N ASP A 4 -29.51 -12.01 -30.53
CA ASP A 4 -28.47 -12.94 -30.10
C ASP A 4 -28.31 -12.74 -28.58
N PRO A 5 -28.60 -13.75 -27.74
CA PRO A 5 -28.47 -13.62 -26.29
C PRO A 5 -27.04 -13.26 -25.84
N LEU A 6 -26.05 -13.36 -26.73
CA LEU A 6 -24.66 -12.94 -26.49
C LEU A 6 -24.43 -11.43 -26.73
N GLU A 7 -25.34 -10.73 -27.40
CA GLU A 7 -25.21 -9.29 -27.71
C GLU A 7 -25.20 -8.41 -26.45
N TYR A 8 -25.77 -8.92 -25.34
CA TYR A 8 -25.84 -8.24 -24.05
C TYR A 8 -24.86 -8.76 -23.00
N VAL A 9 -24.05 -9.78 -23.33
CA VAL A 9 -23.05 -10.30 -22.39
C VAL A 9 -21.85 -9.37 -22.40
N PRO A 10 -21.48 -8.74 -21.26
CA PRO A 10 -20.34 -7.84 -21.23
C PRO A 10 -19.08 -8.58 -21.70
N ALA A 11 -18.37 -7.99 -22.66
CA ALA A 11 -17.17 -8.56 -23.25
C ALA A 11 -16.09 -8.93 -22.22
N PHE A 12 -16.13 -8.31 -21.04
CA PHE A 12 -15.30 -8.65 -19.89
C PHE A 12 -16.11 -8.70 -18.61
N ILE A 13 -15.99 -9.81 -17.90
CA ILE A 13 -16.51 -9.99 -16.53
C ILE A 13 -15.31 -10.04 -15.60
N SER A 14 -15.31 -9.20 -14.56
CA SER A 14 -14.26 -9.26 -13.54
C SER A 14 -14.35 -10.60 -12.78
N PRO A 15 -13.24 -11.32 -12.60
CA PRO A 15 -13.24 -12.59 -11.87
C PRO A 15 -13.23 -12.39 -10.34
N LEU A 16 -13.17 -11.14 -9.88
CA LEU A 16 -13.06 -10.78 -8.47
C LEU A 16 -14.44 -10.60 -7.84
N THR A 17 -14.60 -11.13 -6.62
CA THR A 17 -15.72 -10.78 -5.75
C THR A 17 -15.63 -9.32 -5.28
N ASP A 18 -16.74 -8.74 -4.81
CA ASP A 18 -16.74 -7.38 -4.23
C ASP A 18 -15.74 -7.22 -3.08
N LYS A 19 -15.59 -8.27 -2.27
CA LYS A 19 -14.61 -8.30 -1.17
C LYS A 19 -13.18 -8.23 -1.68
N GLU A 20 -12.88 -8.89 -2.80
CA GLU A 20 -11.58 -8.88 -3.45
C GLU A 20 -11.33 -7.54 -4.15
N HIS A 21 -12.33 -6.96 -4.84
CA HIS A 21 -12.25 -5.61 -5.39
C HIS A 21 -11.97 -4.57 -4.30
N ALA A 22 -12.72 -4.60 -3.19
CA ALA A 22 -12.50 -3.69 -2.07
C ALA A 22 -11.08 -3.84 -1.49
N ARG A 23 -10.55 -5.07 -1.47
CA ARG A 23 -9.18 -5.33 -1.03
C ARG A 23 -8.13 -4.82 -2.03
N LEU A 24 -8.34 -5.02 -3.32
CA LEU A 24 -7.50 -4.46 -4.36
C LEU A 24 -7.47 -2.92 -4.28
N GLY A 25 -8.62 -2.28 -4.06
CA GLY A 25 -8.70 -0.84 -3.81
C GLY A 25 -7.88 -0.40 -2.60
N ARG A 26 -7.89 -1.14 -1.49
CA ARG A 26 -7.02 -0.85 -0.33
C ARG A 26 -5.54 -1.02 -0.66
N VAL A 27 -5.17 -2.03 -1.44
CA VAL A 27 -3.79 -2.21 -1.95
C VAL A 27 -3.36 -1.00 -2.79
N VAL A 28 -4.21 -0.49 -3.68
CA VAL A 28 -3.95 0.71 -4.50
C VAL A 28 -3.68 1.93 -3.62
N VAL A 29 -4.54 2.18 -2.63
CA VAL A 29 -4.40 3.33 -1.72
C VAL A 29 -3.12 3.24 -0.89
N LEU A 30 -2.85 2.08 -0.29
CA LEU A 30 -1.63 1.85 0.49
C LEU A 30 -0.38 2.00 -0.40
N TRP A 31 -0.44 1.53 -1.64
CA TRP A 31 0.64 1.72 -2.58
C TRP A 31 0.91 3.22 -2.83
N GLY A 32 -0.13 4.01 -3.11
CA GLY A 32 0.02 5.47 -3.28
C GLY A 32 0.65 6.17 -2.07
N GLN A 33 0.29 5.76 -0.85
CA GLN A 33 0.93 6.26 0.37
C GLN A 33 2.42 5.89 0.43
N VAL A 34 2.75 4.65 0.08
CA VAL A 34 4.13 4.19 -0.01
C VAL A 34 4.93 4.98 -1.03
N GLU A 35 4.36 5.30 -2.19
CA GLU A 35 5.03 6.12 -3.21
C GLU A 35 5.37 7.50 -2.66
N HIS A 36 4.40 8.13 -1.98
CA HIS A 36 4.62 9.41 -1.31
C HIS A 36 5.76 9.37 -0.29
N PHE A 37 5.82 8.33 0.56
CA PHE A 37 6.92 8.20 1.52
C PHE A 37 8.28 8.00 0.85
N VAL A 38 8.35 7.22 -0.24
CA VAL A 38 9.60 7.09 -1.01
C VAL A 38 10.06 8.45 -1.50
N GLU A 39 9.17 9.26 -2.07
CA GLU A 39 9.52 10.60 -2.57
C GLU A 39 10.00 11.53 -1.46
N ARG A 40 9.34 11.53 -0.30
CA ARG A 40 9.78 12.31 0.86
C ARG A 40 11.14 11.87 1.38
N LEU A 41 11.43 10.57 1.35
CA LEU A 41 12.69 10.02 1.81
C LEU A 41 13.87 10.28 0.85
N LEU A 42 13.63 10.59 -0.43
CA LEU A 42 14.72 10.85 -1.39
C LEU A 42 15.65 11.97 -0.91
N CYS A 43 15.12 13.16 -0.61
CA CYS A 43 15.93 14.28 -0.13
C CYS A 43 16.52 13.99 1.26
N ARG A 44 15.69 13.45 2.17
CA ARG A 44 16.05 13.24 3.58
C ARG A 44 17.20 12.25 3.75
N VAL A 45 17.18 11.15 3.00
CA VAL A 45 18.19 10.10 3.10
C VAL A 45 19.44 10.45 2.29
N SER A 46 19.29 11.10 1.13
CA SER A 46 20.43 11.42 0.27
C SER A 46 21.21 12.66 0.72
N GLY A 47 20.57 13.57 1.46
CA GLY A 47 21.10 14.90 1.77
C GLY A 47 21.04 15.88 0.59
N LEU A 48 20.46 15.47 -0.54
CA LEU A 48 20.31 16.31 -1.73
C LEU A 48 19.01 17.13 -1.64
N SER A 49 19.05 18.33 -2.20
CA SER A 49 17.86 19.12 -2.49
C SER A 49 17.03 18.49 -3.60
N TRP A 50 15.76 18.87 -3.69
CA TRP A 50 14.86 18.40 -4.76
C TRP A 50 15.39 18.75 -6.16
N LYS A 51 15.94 19.97 -6.34
CA LYS A 51 16.54 20.41 -7.60
C LYS A 51 17.73 19.55 -8.03
N GLU A 52 18.56 19.12 -7.09
CA GLU A 52 19.68 18.22 -7.37
C GLU A 52 19.18 16.82 -7.78
N LEU A 53 18.12 16.33 -7.15
CA LEU A 53 17.50 15.06 -7.54
C LEU A 53 16.87 15.13 -8.93
N GLU A 54 16.25 16.26 -9.29
CA GLU A 54 15.72 16.52 -10.64
C GLU A 54 16.85 16.58 -11.68
N ALA A 55 17.95 17.27 -11.37
CA ALA A 55 19.12 17.32 -12.24
C ALA A 55 19.74 15.93 -12.48
N LEU A 56 19.67 15.04 -11.47
CA LEU A 56 20.07 13.63 -11.58
C LEU A 56 18.99 12.71 -12.15
N GLN A 57 17.84 13.27 -12.54
CA GLN A 57 16.67 12.55 -13.05
C GLN A 57 16.19 11.43 -12.12
N ILE A 58 16.35 11.58 -10.80
CA ILE A 58 15.93 10.57 -9.83
C ILE A 58 14.42 10.64 -9.60
N THR A 59 13.83 11.83 -9.67
CA THR A 59 12.40 12.09 -9.41
C THR A 59 11.47 11.44 -10.46
N GLU A 60 11.93 11.32 -11.70
CA GLU A 60 11.17 10.73 -12.82
C GLU A 60 11.33 9.20 -12.92
N LYS A 61 12.27 8.62 -12.16
CA LYS A 61 12.56 7.19 -12.24
C LYS A 61 11.44 6.33 -11.66
N PRO A 62 11.25 5.10 -12.18
CA PRO A 62 10.33 4.14 -11.59
C PRO A 62 10.66 3.85 -10.13
N MET A 63 9.64 3.46 -9.36
CA MET A 63 9.75 3.23 -7.92
C MET A 63 10.97 2.38 -7.52
N GLY A 64 11.22 1.26 -8.22
CA GLY A 64 12.35 0.39 -7.89
C GLY A 64 13.72 1.08 -7.97
N ALA A 65 13.90 2.01 -8.91
CA ALA A 65 15.13 2.78 -9.02
C ALA A 65 15.24 3.85 -7.92
N LYS A 66 14.13 4.52 -7.56
CA LYS A 66 14.06 5.42 -6.39
C LYS A 66 14.42 4.66 -5.09
N THR A 67 13.83 3.49 -4.87
CA THR A 67 14.13 2.64 -3.71
C THR A 67 15.59 2.20 -3.66
N ASN A 68 16.17 1.79 -4.79
CA ASN A 68 17.59 1.43 -4.86
C ASN A 68 18.49 2.62 -4.53
N PHE A 69 18.16 3.81 -5.03
CA PHE A 69 18.90 5.03 -4.72
C PHE A 69 18.87 5.33 -3.21
N ILE A 70 17.71 5.27 -2.56
CA ILE A 70 17.57 5.43 -1.11
C ILE A 70 18.38 4.38 -0.36
N SER A 71 18.27 3.12 -0.77
CA SER A 71 19.03 2.03 -0.16
C SER A 71 20.54 2.31 -0.23
N MET A 72 21.08 2.75 -1.35
CA MET A 72 22.51 3.10 -1.44
C MET A 72 22.87 4.34 -0.60
N ALA A 73 22.01 5.36 -0.61
CA ALA A 73 22.26 6.63 0.07
C ALA A 73 22.18 6.54 1.60
N ARG A 74 21.45 5.56 2.15
CA ARG A 74 21.26 5.40 3.61
C ARG A 74 22.55 5.38 4.42
N LYS A 75 23.66 4.90 3.84
CA LYS A 75 24.98 4.83 4.48
C LYS A 75 25.56 6.20 4.85
N ARG A 76 24.94 7.28 4.36
CA ARG A 76 25.28 8.68 4.71
C ARG A 76 24.63 9.11 6.03
N LEU A 77 23.65 8.38 6.53
CA LEU A 77 23.02 8.66 7.82
C LEU A 77 24.01 8.37 8.93
N GLN A 78 24.12 9.30 9.89
CA GLN A 78 25.01 9.15 11.04
C GLN A 78 24.41 8.26 12.12
N ASP A 79 23.07 8.17 12.17
CA ASP A 79 22.33 7.36 13.14
C ASP A 79 22.15 5.92 12.61
N PRO A 80 22.79 4.91 13.24
CA PRO A 80 22.69 3.51 12.82
C PRO A 80 21.27 2.93 12.91
N ASP A 81 20.46 3.40 13.87
CA ASP A 81 19.07 2.93 14.03
C ASP A 81 18.21 3.45 12.87
N MET A 82 18.43 4.69 12.46
CA MET A 82 17.77 5.26 11.27
C MET A 82 18.23 4.57 10.00
N GLU A 83 19.52 4.26 9.87
CA GLU A 83 20.02 3.48 8.73
C GLU A 83 19.32 2.12 8.63
N ALA A 84 19.23 1.39 9.75
CA ALA A 84 18.60 0.08 9.81
C ALA A 84 17.10 0.14 9.45
N LYS A 85 16.36 1.15 9.94
CA LYS A 85 14.94 1.35 9.59
C LYS A 85 14.75 1.68 8.11
N VAL A 86 15.60 2.52 7.52
CA VAL A 86 15.57 2.83 6.08
C VAL A 86 15.86 1.58 5.27
N GLN A 87 16.83 0.77 5.69
CA GLN A 87 17.13 -0.50 5.03
C GLN A 87 15.95 -1.46 5.08
N GLN A 88 15.34 -1.64 6.26
CA GLN A 88 14.14 -2.46 6.43
C GLN A 88 12.99 -2.00 5.53
N PHE A 89 12.78 -0.69 5.40
CA PHE A 89 11.78 -0.13 4.50
C PHE A 89 12.05 -0.51 3.04
N CYS A 90 13.28 -0.32 2.56
CA CYS A 90 13.69 -0.68 1.20
C CYS A 90 13.58 -2.18 0.92
N ASP A 91 13.95 -3.04 1.87
CA ASP A 91 13.85 -4.50 1.71
C ASP A 91 12.41 -4.95 1.56
N LEU A 92 11.51 -4.45 2.41
CA LEU A 92 10.08 -4.77 2.31
C LEU A 92 9.45 -4.29 1.00
N LEU A 93 9.89 -3.15 0.45
CA LEU A 93 9.48 -2.68 -0.88
C LEU A 93 9.93 -3.62 -1.99
N ASN A 94 11.19 -4.05 -1.94
CA ASN A 94 11.74 -4.97 -2.91
C ASN A 94 11.02 -6.33 -2.88
N GLU A 95 10.72 -6.85 -1.68
CA GLU A 95 9.97 -8.09 -1.50
C GLU A 95 8.53 -8.02 -2.04
N THR A 96 7.91 -6.84 -2.09
CA THR A 96 6.51 -6.67 -2.54
C THR A 96 6.40 -6.33 -4.03
N LYS A 97 7.49 -5.93 -4.69
CA LYS A 97 7.51 -5.47 -6.08
C LYS A 97 6.77 -6.39 -7.06
N VAL A 98 7.02 -7.70 -6.99
CA VAL A 98 6.44 -8.67 -7.93
C VAL A 98 4.92 -8.79 -7.74
N ALA A 99 4.48 -8.97 -6.48
CA ALA A 99 3.07 -9.08 -6.16
C ALA A 99 2.30 -7.78 -6.45
N ARG A 100 2.87 -6.63 -6.08
CA ARG A 100 2.29 -5.32 -6.38
C ARG A 100 2.14 -5.11 -7.88
N ASN A 101 3.17 -5.43 -8.67
CA ASN A 101 3.10 -5.28 -10.12
C ASN A 101 2.01 -6.17 -10.73
N HIS A 102 1.81 -7.38 -10.21
CA HIS A 102 0.71 -8.25 -10.65
C HIS A 102 -0.64 -7.66 -10.26
N ALA A 103 -0.82 -7.19 -9.03
CA ALA A 103 -2.08 -6.61 -8.57
C ALA A 103 -2.47 -5.37 -9.37
N MET A 104 -1.51 -4.49 -9.67
CA MET A 104 -1.75 -3.15 -10.26
C MET A 104 -1.68 -3.12 -11.79
N HIS A 105 -0.88 -4.00 -12.40
CA HIS A 105 -0.59 -3.99 -13.84
C HIS A 105 -0.83 -5.36 -14.50
N GLY A 106 -1.34 -6.34 -13.75
CA GLY A 106 -1.76 -7.62 -14.29
C GLY A 106 -3.17 -7.56 -14.86
N MET A 107 -3.42 -8.42 -15.85
CA MET A 107 -4.77 -8.69 -16.32
C MET A 107 -5.41 -9.73 -15.40
N TRP A 108 -6.51 -9.34 -14.75
CA TRP A 108 -7.29 -10.24 -13.90
C TRP A 108 -8.16 -11.14 -14.76
N GLY A 109 -8.09 -12.46 -14.53
CA GLY A 109 -8.95 -13.44 -15.18
C GLY A 109 -9.02 -14.74 -14.39
N TRP A 110 -9.72 -15.73 -14.95
CA TRP A 110 -9.75 -17.08 -14.41
C TRP A 110 -8.58 -17.90 -14.95
N ARG A 111 -7.87 -18.60 -14.05
CA ARG A 111 -6.87 -19.59 -14.42
C ARG A 111 -7.38 -20.98 -14.10
N ALA A 112 -7.45 -21.81 -15.13
CA ALA A 112 -7.71 -23.23 -14.97
C ALA A 112 -6.50 -23.95 -14.36
N ASN A 113 -6.78 -24.86 -13.43
CA ASN A 113 -5.84 -25.83 -12.91
C ASN A 113 -6.30 -27.23 -13.34
N SER A 114 -5.61 -27.80 -14.33
CA SER A 114 -6.00 -29.10 -14.91
C SER A 114 -5.90 -30.26 -13.92
N ARG A 115 -5.00 -30.16 -12.92
CA ARG A 115 -4.80 -31.24 -11.92
C ARG A 115 -5.97 -31.31 -10.94
N THR A 116 -6.43 -30.16 -10.45
CA THR A 116 -7.54 -30.07 -9.49
C THR A 116 -8.89 -29.91 -10.17
N LYS A 117 -8.91 -29.70 -11.49
CA LYS A 117 -10.11 -29.37 -12.29
C LYS A 117 -10.88 -28.16 -11.72
N THR A 118 -10.14 -27.16 -11.24
CA THR A 118 -10.70 -25.92 -10.67
C THR A 118 -10.31 -24.71 -11.50
N VAL A 119 -11.12 -23.65 -11.44
CA VAL A 119 -10.75 -22.31 -11.91
C VAL A 119 -10.57 -21.39 -10.71
N GLU A 120 -9.51 -20.59 -10.70
CA GLU A 120 -9.26 -19.61 -9.65
C GLU A 120 -8.98 -18.23 -10.25
N PRO A 121 -9.47 -17.15 -9.62
CA PRO A 121 -9.15 -15.79 -10.06
C PRO A 121 -7.67 -15.48 -9.80
N CYS A 122 -7.01 -14.89 -10.80
CA CYS A 122 -5.61 -14.48 -10.69
C CYS A 122 -5.30 -13.28 -11.60
N ALA A 123 -4.22 -12.57 -11.27
CA ALA A 123 -3.67 -11.50 -12.08
C ALA A 123 -2.42 -12.02 -12.82
N ARG A 124 -2.47 -12.02 -14.15
CA ARG A 124 -1.34 -12.42 -15.01
C ARG A 124 -0.67 -11.19 -15.59
N ARG A 125 0.66 -11.12 -15.55
CA ARG A 125 1.43 -10.12 -16.31
C ARG A 125 1.94 -10.71 -17.62
N THR A 126 1.97 -9.90 -18.66
CA THR A 126 2.52 -10.30 -19.97
C THR A 126 4.02 -10.62 -19.88
N VAL A 127 4.76 -9.86 -19.08
CA VAL A 127 6.22 -10.04 -18.90
C VAL A 127 6.60 -11.27 -18.07
N ASP A 128 5.70 -11.76 -17.22
CA ASP A 128 5.90 -12.99 -16.43
C ASP A 128 4.59 -13.80 -16.35
N PRO A 129 4.25 -14.54 -17.41
CA PRO A 129 2.98 -15.22 -17.48
C PRO A 129 2.94 -16.52 -16.66
N LYS A 130 4.10 -17.03 -16.21
CA LYS A 130 4.20 -18.36 -15.57
C LYS A 130 3.76 -18.33 -14.11
N GLN A 131 3.94 -17.20 -13.43
CA GLN A 131 3.66 -17.02 -12.01
C GLN A 131 2.61 -15.91 -11.74
N PRO A 132 1.36 -16.06 -12.20
CA PRO A 132 0.30 -15.11 -11.90
C PRO A 132 0.02 -15.08 -10.39
N MET A 133 -0.39 -13.90 -9.93
CA MET A 133 -0.77 -13.69 -8.54
C MET A 133 -2.21 -14.15 -8.32
N LYS A 134 -2.43 -15.05 -7.36
CA LYS A 134 -3.77 -15.49 -6.95
C LYS A 134 -4.45 -14.44 -6.07
N THR A 135 -5.79 -14.35 -6.10
CA THR A 135 -6.51 -13.40 -5.24
C THR A 135 -6.27 -13.62 -3.74
N ALA A 136 -6.06 -14.86 -3.32
CA ALA A 136 -5.73 -15.20 -1.93
C ALA A 136 -4.47 -14.47 -1.42
N GLN A 137 -3.55 -14.09 -2.32
CA GLN A 137 -2.32 -13.37 -1.99
C GLN A 137 -2.56 -11.87 -1.74
N LEU A 138 -3.73 -11.31 -2.12
CA LEU A 138 -4.06 -9.90 -1.89
C LEU A 138 -4.07 -9.55 -0.39
N ALA A 139 -4.51 -10.46 0.47
CA ALA A 139 -4.56 -10.20 1.92
C ALA A 139 -3.15 -10.09 2.53
N ALA A 140 -2.22 -10.94 2.09
CA ALA A 140 -0.83 -10.88 2.51
C ALA A 140 -0.16 -9.60 1.97
N LEU A 141 -0.44 -9.23 0.72
CA LEU A 141 0.07 -8.00 0.13
C LEU A 141 -0.45 -6.76 0.86
N GLU A 142 -1.76 -6.68 1.14
CA GLU A 142 -2.38 -5.61 1.92
C GLU A 142 -1.68 -5.44 3.28
N LYS A 143 -1.53 -6.54 4.05
CA LYS A 143 -0.86 -6.51 5.36
C LYS A 143 0.58 -5.99 5.24
N LYS A 144 1.30 -6.42 4.21
CA LYS A 144 2.70 -6.02 3.99
C LYS A 144 2.81 -4.54 3.62
N LEU A 145 1.92 -4.04 2.76
CA LEU A 145 1.85 -2.62 2.41
C LEU A 145 1.45 -1.74 3.60
N CYS A 146 0.55 -2.20 4.48
CA CYS A 146 0.26 -1.51 5.74
C CYS A 146 1.53 -1.35 6.60
N ARG A 147 2.30 -2.43 6.76
CA ARG A 147 3.57 -2.39 7.51
C ARG A 147 4.57 -1.42 6.88
N ILE A 148 4.73 -1.46 5.55
CA ILE A 148 5.62 -0.55 4.82
C ILE A 148 5.17 0.90 5.02
N SER A 149 3.87 1.18 4.89
CA SER A 149 3.30 2.52 5.07
C SER A 149 3.56 3.06 6.48
N ARG A 150 3.43 2.21 7.51
CA ARG A 150 3.77 2.57 8.89
C ARG A 150 5.24 2.95 9.03
N ILE A 151 6.16 2.10 8.56
CA ILE A 151 7.60 2.38 8.63
C ILE A 151 7.94 3.67 7.86
N GLY A 152 7.38 3.86 6.66
CA GLY A 152 7.59 5.07 5.86
C GLY A 152 7.09 6.34 6.56
N SER A 153 5.91 6.28 7.19
CA SER A 153 5.38 7.37 8.01
C SER A 153 6.28 7.65 9.22
N ASP A 154 6.71 6.61 9.94
CA ASP A 154 7.53 6.73 11.14
C ASP A 154 8.90 7.36 10.80
N LEU A 155 9.52 6.93 9.70
CA LEU A 155 10.77 7.49 9.19
C LEU A 155 10.60 8.96 8.82
N THR A 156 9.56 9.29 8.08
CA THR A 156 9.31 10.68 7.62
C THR A 156 9.11 11.62 8.81
N ASN A 157 8.32 11.20 9.82
CA ASN A 157 8.10 11.98 11.03
C ASN A 157 9.38 12.18 11.84
N GLN A 158 10.23 11.15 11.97
CA GLN A 158 11.53 11.25 12.63
C GLN A 158 12.45 12.26 11.92
N PHE A 159 12.50 12.24 10.58
CA PHE A 159 13.29 13.21 9.82
C PHE A 159 12.78 14.65 9.93
N ASP A 160 11.47 14.85 10.07
CA ASP A 160 10.90 16.19 10.18
C ASP A 160 10.97 16.76 11.61
N GLY A 161 11.49 16.00 12.59
CA GLY A 161 11.51 16.40 13.99
C GLY A 161 10.10 16.62 14.57
N VAL A 162 9.07 16.12 13.88
CA VAL A 162 7.69 16.21 14.35
C VAL A 162 7.54 15.13 15.42
N PRO A 163 7.34 15.50 16.70
CA PRO A 163 7.11 14.51 17.75
C PRO A 163 5.94 13.67 17.29
N PHE A 164 6.08 12.34 17.39
CA PHE A 164 5.13 11.35 16.90
C PHE A 164 3.69 11.68 17.35
N ARG A 165 2.99 12.53 16.60
CA ARG A 165 1.61 12.93 16.88
C ARG A 165 0.71 11.89 16.24
N ALA A 166 0.81 10.68 16.77
CA ALA A 166 -0.08 9.56 16.53
C ALA A 166 -1.56 9.83 16.84
N LYS A 167 -1.95 11.04 17.30
CA LYS A 167 -3.35 11.37 17.58
C LYS A 167 -4.24 11.45 16.33
N TYR A 168 -3.67 11.43 15.12
CA TYR A 168 -4.44 11.41 13.86
C TYR A 168 -4.11 10.22 12.94
N GLY A 169 -3.42 9.18 13.44
CA GLY A 169 -2.88 8.07 12.63
C GLY A 169 -3.89 7.19 11.86
N ARG A 170 -5.20 7.48 11.94
CA ARG A 170 -6.23 6.88 11.07
C ARG A 170 -6.61 7.75 9.86
N PHE A 171 -6.35 9.05 9.91
CA PHE A 171 -6.83 10.01 8.92
C PHE A 171 -5.76 11.06 8.63
N THR A 172 -5.22 11.04 7.42
CA THR A 172 -4.56 12.21 6.86
C THR A 172 -5.66 13.22 6.54
N HIS A 173 -5.74 14.29 7.33
CA HIS A 173 -6.58 15.43 6.98
C HIS A 173 -5.86 16.21 5.89
N HIS A 174 -6.32 16.12 4.65
CA HIS A 174 -5.71 16.76 3.48
C HIS A 174 -5.94 18.28 3.40
N ALA A 175 -6.53 18.91 4.41
CA ALA A 175 -6.72 20.35 4.38
C ALA A 175 -5.54 21.07 5.03
N ASP A 176 -5.15 22.21 4.48
CA ASP A 176 -4.20 23.18 5.04
C ASP A 176 -4.69 23.84 6.37
N LYS A 177 -5.71 23.25 7.01
CA LYS A 177 -6.37 23.74 8.21
C LYS A 177 -6.37 22.65 9.27
N GLU A 178 -6.41 23.11 10.52
CA GLU A 178 -6.64 22.26 11.69
C GLU A 178 -7.81 21.29 11.43
N PRO A 179 -7.69 20.01 11.82
CA PRO A 179 -8.77 19.05 11.66
C PRO A 179 -10.03 19.54 12.39
N PRO A 180 -11.22 19.37 11.78
CA PRO A 180 -12.45 19.85 12.38
C PRO A 180 -12.69 19.18 13.74
N GLU A 181 -13.32 19.91 14.65
CA GLU A 181 -13.48 19.52 16.05
C GLU A 181 -14.10 18.13 16.24
N TRP A 182 -15.08 17.77 15.41
CA TRP A 182 -15.72 16.45 15.47
C TRP A 182 -14.73 15.30 15.22
N LEU A 183 -13.72 15.50 14.36
CA LEU A 183 -12.71 14.50 14.04
C LEU A 183 -11.75 14.32 15.21
N ARG A 184 -11.38 15.42 15.88
CA ARG A 184 -10.58 15.40 17.12
C ARG A 184 -11.31 14.63 18.23
N GLN A 185 -12.59 14.92 18.44
CA GLN A 185 -13.44 14.25 19.43
C GLN A 185 -13.68 12.77 19.11
N TRP A 186 -13.84 12.42 17.83
CA TRP A 186 -13.95 11.03 17.42
C TRP A 186 -12.65 10.25 17.68
N SER A 187 -11.49 10.84 17.37
CA SER A 187 -10.17 10.22 17.60
C SER A 187 -9.93 9.93 19.08
N ALA A 188 -10.23 10.91 19.95
CA ALA A 188 -10.12 10.73 21.40
C ALA A 188 -10.98 9.59 21.97
N ARG A 189 -12.17 9.35 21.39
CA ARG A 189 -13.09 8.27 21.79
C ARG A 189 -12.71 6.90 21.24
N ASN A 190 -11.82 6.85 20.25
CA ASN A 190 -11.41 5.63 19.56
C ASN A 190 -9.88 5.48 19.58
N PRO A 191 -9.25 5.37 20.76
CA PRO A 191 -7.80 5.30 20.89
C PRO A 191 -7.24 4.08 20.14
N LEU A 192 -6.05 4.24 19.57
CA LEU A 192 -5.43 3.18 18.78
C LEU A 192 -4.72 2.19 19.70
N ASP A 193 -5.12 0.92 19.65
CA ASP A 193 -4.34 -0.18 20.20
C ASP A 193 -3.37 -0.67 19.12
N TYR A 194 -2.10 -0.27 19.27
CA TYR A 194 -1.02 -0.62 18.35
C TYR A 194 -0.72 -2.12 18.33
N ASP A 195 -0.98 -2.81 19.44
CA ASP A 195 -0.72 -4.24 19.57
C ASP A 195 -1.87 -5.06 18.96
N ALA A 196 -3.09 -4.54 18.96
CA ALA A 196 -4.26 -5.19 18.35
C ALA A 196 -4.18 -5.29 16.82
N LEU A 197 -3.45 -4.39 16.14
CA LEU A 197 -3.31 -4.42 14.67
C LEU A 197 -2.44 -5.59 14.19
N ASP A 198 -1.50 -6.06 15.00
CA ASP A 198 -0.70 -7.25 14.73
C ASP A 198 -1.37 -8.54 15.22
N ARG A 199 -2.27 -8.45 16.22
CA ARG A 199 -3.16 -9.52 16.68
C ARG A 199 -4.33 -9.73 15.70
N SER A 200 -4.01 -10.29 14.54
CA SER A 200 -4.92 -11.03 13.67
C SER A 200 -6.39 -10.51 13.64
N ALA A 201 -6.65 -9.43 12.91
CA ALA A 201 -7.99 -9.26 12.36
C ALA A 201 -8.33 -10.52 11.56
N LYS A 202 -9.29 -11.33 12.04
CA LYS A 202 -9.78 -12.51 11.32
C LYS A 202 -10.04 -12.11 9.87
N GLY A 203 -9.33 -12.74 8.94
CA GLY A 203 -9.21 -12.30 7.56
C GLY A 203 -10.56 -11.95 6.93
N GLY A 204 -10.70 -10.70 6.47
CA GLY A 204 -11.85 -10.28 5.67
C GLY A 204 -12.92 -9.45 6.37
N ARG A 205 -12.63 -8.84 7.51
CA ARG A 205 -13.43 -7.72 8.05
C ARG A 205 -12.57 -6.45 8.04
N LEU A 206 -13.14 -5.33 7.60
CA LEU A 206 -12.61 -4.01 7.96
C LEU A 206 -12.55 -3.92 9.49
N PRO A 207 -11.65 -3.10 10.08
CA PRO A 207 -11.69 -2.80 11.51
C PRO A 207 -13.10 -2.32 11.85
N ARG A 208 -13.90 -3.17 12.50
CA ARG A 208 -15.23 -2.77 12.97
C ARG A 208 -15.00 -1.92 14.20
N LEU A 209 -15.67 -0.77 14.27
CA LEU A 209 -16.01 -0.20 15.56
C LEU A 209 -16.77 -1.30 16.32
N GLU A 210 -16.25 -1.73 17.47
CA GLU A 210 -16.91 -2.75 18.31
C GLU A 210 -18.29 -2.30 18.77
N LYS A 211 -18.59 -1.00 18.67
CA LYS A 211 -19.90 -0.42 18.97
C LYS A 211 -20.40 0.40 17.77
N PRO A 212 -21.67 0.23 17.36
CA PRO A 212 -22.28 1.11 16.37
C PRO A 212 -22.18 2.57 16.86
N LEU A 213 -21.89 3.49 15.94
CA LEU A 213 -21.94 4.91 16.26
C LEU A 213 -23.36 5.24 16.74
N PRO A 214 -23.52 6.05 17.80
CA PRO A 214 -24.84 6.44 18.27
C PRO A 214 -25.60 7.09 17.12
N ARG A 215 -26.81 6.57 16.85
CA ARG A 215 -27.72 7.18 15.90
C ARG A 215 -28.08 8.56 16.44
N LYS A 216 -27.90 9.59 15.61
CA LYS A 216 -28.54 10.90 15.83
C LYS A 216 -30.00 10.79 15.45
#